data_AF-A0A9Q8CP06-F1
#
_entry.id   AF-A0A9Q8CP06-F1
#
_cell.length_a   1.000
_cell.length_b   1.000
_cell.length_c   1.000
_cell.angle_alpha   90.00
_cell.angle_beta   90.00
_cell.angle_gamma   90.00
#
_symmetry.space_group_name_H-M   'P 1'
#
loop_
_entity.id
_entity.type
_entity.pdbx_description
1 polymer ?
#
loop_
_entity_poly.entity_id
_entity_poly.type
_entity_poly.pdbx_seq_one_letter_code
_entity_poly.pdbx_strand_id
1 'polypeptide(L)'
;MSKSDAISFLAQSLIVIVALCSLPGIVREGLNKDNYFTLIMLFGALSLVASYFTGIYTNTLDREDPAKDYPAAVSIKWSWINTAIQSVCLIAFIGCLIFTLTYFPGQKLWPLFCVLWIGMCITVIYREAKRRKYLKESRF
;
A
#
# COMPACT_ATOMS: atom_id res chain seq x y z
N MET A 1 16.79 2.47 11.07
CA MET A 1 16.64 1.43 10.01
C MET A 1 17.38 0.17 10.41
N SER A 2 16.63 -0.79 10.94
CA SER A 2 17.17 -2.09 11.34
C SER A 2 17.48 -2.97 10.12
N LYS A 3 18.28 -4.04 10.31
CA LYS A 3 18.52 -5.05 9.26
C LYS A 3 17.21 -5.68 8.75
N SER A 4 16.20 -5.79 9.62
CA SER A 4 14.85 -6.31 9.29
C SER A 4 14.08 -5.37 8.35
N ASP A 5 14.15 -4.06 8.59
CA ASP A 5 13.47 -3.05 7.76
C ASP A 5 14.09 -3.00 6.35
N ALA A 6 15.42 -3.10 6.28
CA ALA A 6 16.15 -3.16 5.02
C ALA A 6 15.75 -4.37 4.17
N ILE A 7 15.63 -5.56 4.77
CA ILE A 7 15.19 -6.78 4.09
C ILE A 7 13.74 -6.64 3.62
N SER A 8 12.87 -6.09 4.46
CA SER A 8 11.46 -5.87 4.13
C SER A 8 11.29 -4.89 2.96
N PHE A 9 12.08 -3.81 2.95
CA PHE A 9 12.09 -2.84 1.86
C PHE A 9 12.61 -3.44 0.55
N LEU A 10 13.72 -4.21 0.61
CA LEU A 10 14.29 -4.88 -0.55
C LEU A 10 13.29 -5.87 -1.14
N ALA A 11 12.65 -6.69 -0.30
CA ALA A 11 11.64 -7.65 -0.72
C ALA A 11 10.43 -6.96 -1.38
N GLN A 12 9.89 -5.90 -0.75
CA GLN A 12 8.75 -5.15 -1.31
C GLN A 12 9.11 -4.46 -2.63
N SER A 13 10.31 -3.88 -2.73
CA SER A 13 10.80 -3.22 -3.94
C SER A 13 11.03 -4.23 -5.07
N LEU A 14 11.60 -5.40 -4.77
CA LEU A 14 11.76 -6.50 -5.72
C LEU A 14 10.41 -7.01 -6.23
N ILE A 15 9.40 -7.14 -5.36
CA ILE A 15 8.05 -7.53 -5.77
C ILE A 15 7.43 -6.47 -6.70
N VAL A 16 7.61 -5.18 -6.41
CA VAL A 16 7.18 -4.11 -7.32
C VAL A 16 7.88 -4.24 -8.67
N ILE A 17 9.21 -4.41 -8.70
CA ILE A 17 9.98 -4.53 -9.95
C ILE A 17 9.51 -5.74 -10.77
N VAL A 18 9.38 -6.91 -10.15
CA VAL A 18 8.91 -8.13 -10.82
C VAL A 18 7.49 -7.94 -11.37
N ALA A 19 6.60 -7.32 -10.59
CA ALA A 19 5.24 -7.02 -11.04
C ALA A 19 5.19 -5.96 -12.16
N LEU A 20 6.11 -4.99 -12.16
CA LEU A 20 6.26 -4.05 -13.27
C LEU A 20 6.75 -4.75 -14.55
N CYS A 21 7.65 -5.73 -14.45
CA CYS A 21 8.11 -6.52 -15.59
C CYS A 21 6.99 -7.33 -16.26
N SER A 22 5.91 -7.65 -15.54
CA SER A 22 4.74 -8.33 -16.10
C SER A 22 3.68 -7.40 -16.71
N LEU A 23 3.76 -6.08 -16.50
CA LEU A 23 2.81 -5.11 -17.08
C LEU A 23 2.74 -5.14 -18.61
N PRO A 24 3.86 -5.25 -19.36
CA PRO A 24 3.80 -5.31 -20.83
C PRO A 24 2.95 -6.48 -21.35
N GLY A 25 2.97 -7.62 -20.67
CA GLY A 25 2.12 -8.77 -20.99
C GLY A 25 0.65 -8.47 -20.75
N ILE A 26 0.30 -7.87 -19.59
CA ILE A 26 -1.06 -7.46 -19.26
C ILE A 26 -1.62 -6.44 -20.29
N VAL A 27 -0.80 -5.48 -20.71
CA VAL A 27 -1.22 -4.44 -21.67
C VAL A 27 -1.45 -5.03 -23.07
N ARG A 28 -0.64 -6.02 -23.49
CA ARG A 28 -0.73 -6.63 -24.83
C ARG A 28 -1.82 -7.70 -24.93
N GLU A 29 -1.96 -8.54 -23.92
CA GLU A 29 -2.84 -9.71 -23.93
C GLU A 29 -4.21 -9.44 -23.28
N GLY A 30 -4.36 -8.28 -22.63
CA GLY A 30 -5.51 -7.99 -21.78
C GLY A 30 -5.49 -8.79 -20.47
N LEU A 31 -6.49 -8.58 -19.62
CA LEU A 31 -6.60 -9.31 -18.36
C LEU A 31 -7.15 -10.72 -18.60
N ASN A 32 -6.37 -11.72 -18.21
CA ASN A 32 -6.73 -13.13 -18.29
C ASN A 32 -6.45 -13.83 -16.95
N LYS A 33 -6.85 -15.10 -16.82
CA LYS A 33 -6.69 -15.84 -15.55
C LYS A 33 -5.24 -15.95 -15.08
N ASP A 34 -4.29 -15.94 -16.01
CA ASP A 34 -2.89 -16.21 -15.73
C ASP A 34 -2.13 -14.95 -15.28
N ASN A 35 -2.56 -13.77 -15.74
CA ASN A 35 -1.92 -12.49 -15.41
C ASN A 35 -2.69 -11.64 -14.40
N TYR A 36 -3.95 -11.98 -14.11
CA TYR A 36 -4.82 -11.23 -13.21
C TYR A 36 -4.29 -11.16 -11.77
N PHE A 37 -3.76 -12.27 -11.25
CA PHE A 37 -3.19 -12.31 -9.91
C PHE A 37 -1.99 -11.38 -9.76
N THR A 38 -1.18 -11.23 -10.82
CA THR A 38 -0.02 -10.36 -10.84
C THR A 38 -0.42 -8.89 -10.72
N LEU A 39 -1.58 -8.49 -11.26
CA LEU A 39 -2.14 -7.15 -11.08
C LEU A 39 -2.50 -6.88 -9.60
N ILE A 40 -3.11 -7.85 -8.92
CA ILE A 40 -3.41 -7.75 -7.48
C ILE A 40 -2.11 -7.59 -6.67
N MET A 41 -1.08 -8.38 -7.00
CA MET A 41 0.23 -8.26 -6.33
C MET A 41 0.88 -6.90 -6.58
N LEU A 42 0.79 -6.35 -7.80
CA LEU A 42 1.33 -5.04 -8.15
C LEU A 42 0.73 -3.95 -7.25
N PHE A 43 -0.60 -3.90 -7.14
CA PHE A 43 -1.27 -2.92 -6.28
C PHE A 43 -0.96 -3.12 -4.80
N GLY A 44 -0.83 -4.38 -4.37
CA GLY A 44 -0.43 -4.70 -2.99
C GLY A 44 0.97 -4.21 -2.67
N ALA A 45 1.92 -4.46 -3.57
CA ALA A 45 3.30 -4.04 -3.42
C ALA A 45 3.44 -2.50 -3.43
N LEU A 46 2.69 -1.81 -4.31
CA LEU A 46 2.62 -0.34 -4.30
C LEU A 46 2.08 0.22 -2.97
N SER A 47 1.01 -0.36 -2.44
CA SER A 47 0.44 0.02 -1.14
C SER A 47 1.44 -0.16 0.01
N LEU A 48 2.19 -1.26 0.01
CA LEU A 48 3.22 -1.55 1.02
C LEU A 48 4.41 -0.59 0.93
N VAL A 49 4.95 -0.37 -0.28
CA VAL A 49 6.08 0.55 -0.49
C VAL A 49 5.70 1.97 -0.08
N ALA A 50 4.51 2.45 -0.46
CA ALA A 50 4.02 3.77 -0.06
C ALA A 50 3.89 3.90 1.46
N SER A 51 3.38 2.86 2.12
CA SER A 51 3.28 2.81 3.59
C SER A 51 4.65 2.79 4.26
N TYR A 52 5.62 2.08 3.69
CA TYR A 52 6.98 2.01 4.21
C TYR A 52 7.70 3.36 4.10
N PHE A 53 7.67 4.02 2.93
CA PHE A 53 8.24 5.35 2.77
C PHE A 53 7.59 6.36 3.71
N THR A 54 6.27 6.33 3.84
CA THR A 54 5.56 7.16 4.82
C THR A 54 6.04 6.86 6.24
N GLY A 55 6.31 5.59 6.54
CA GLY A 55 6.81 5.17 7.83
C GLY A 55 8.18 5.75 8.19
N ILE A 56 9.07 5.86 7.20
CA ILE A 56 10.39 6.50 7.34
C ILE A 56 10.22 7.97 7.69
N TYR A 57 9.43 8.70 6.91
CA TYR A 57 9.30 10.16 7.04
C TYR A 57 8.34 10.62 8.13
N THR A 58 7.73 9.67 8.85
CA THR A 58 6.82 9.97 9.96
C THR A 58 7.24 9.28 11.26
N ASN A 59 8.45 8.73 11.30
CA ASN A 59 9.06 8.03 12.45
C ASN A 59 8.16 6.95 13.06
N THR A 60 7.50 6.13 12.22
CA THR A 60 6.69 4.98 12.71
C THR A 60 7.40 3.64 12.62
N LEU A 61 8.48 3.58 11.83
CA LEU A 61 9.30 2.39 11.69
C LEU A 61 10.35 2.30 12.80
N ASP A 62 11.00 3.40 13.15
CA ASP A 62 11.98 3.46 14.24
C ASP A 62 11.23 3.87 15.53
N ARG A 63 10.62 2.90 16.24
CA ARG A 63 10.01 3.11 17.58
C ARG A 63 11.02 3.53 18.67
N GLU A 64 12.30 3.66 18.35
CA GLU A 64 13.40 3.70 19.32
C GLU A 64 14.41 4.83 19.13
N ASP A 65 14.26 5.70 18.12
CA ASP A 65 15.17 6.84 17.93
C ASP A 65 14.44 8.18 18.24
N PRO A 66 14.36 8.58 19.52
CA PRO A 66 13.78 9.86 19.93
C PRO A 66 14.57 11.08 19.42
N ALA A 67 15.76 10.90 18.82
CA ALA A 67 16.49 12.00 18.21
C ALA A 67 15.95 12.39 16.83
N LYS A 68 15.10 11.57 16.20
CA LYS A 68 14.48 11.83 14.90
C LYS A 68 13.04 12.32 15.03
N ASP A 69 12.86 13.46 15.66
CA ASP A 69 11.59 14.18 15.55
C ASP A 69 11.53 14.91 14.20
N TYR A 70 10.81 14.31 13.24
CA TYR A 70 10.49 15.02 12.01
C TYR A 70 9.50 16.16 12.33
N PRO A 71 9.70 17.37 11.76
CA PRO A 71 8.77 18.46 11.95
C PRO A 71 7.34 18.02 11.63
N ALA A 72 6.37 18.38 12.46
CA ALA A 72 4.97 17.97 12.27
C ALA A 72 4.43 18.31 10.86
N ALA A 73 4.94 19.36 10.22
CA ALA A 73 4.61 19.71 8.83
C ALA A 73 5.04 18.62 7.81
N VAL A 74 6.23 18.05 7.98
CA VAL A 74 6.75 16.96 7.14
C VAL A 74 5.91 15.70 7.36
N SER A 75 5.66 15.35 8.62
CA SER A 75 4.86 14.19 8.98
C SER A 75 3.43 14.26 8.42
N ILE A 76 2.80 15.44 8.48
CA ILE A 76 1.46 15.67 7.90
C ILE A 76 1.49 15.55 6.38
N LYS A 77 2.50 16.11 5.70
CA LYS A 77 2.63 16.04 4.24
C LYS A 77 2.72 14.59 3.77
N TRP A 78 3.60 13.78 4.36
CA TRP A 78 3.77 12.37 4.00
C TRP A 78 2.54 11.53 4.36
N SER A 79 1.88 11.83 5.48
CA SER A 79 0.61 11.20 5.84
C SER A 79 -0.48 11.41 4.78
N TRP A 80 -0.56 12.61 4.18
CA TRP A 80 -1.49 12.90 3.08
C TRP A 80 -1.11 12.15 1.79
N ILE A 81 0.18 12.10 1.45
CA ILE A 81 0.67 11.33 0.30
C ILE A 81 0.28 9.86 0.44
N ASN A 82 0.51 9.27 1.62
CA ASN A 82 0.11 7.88 1.88
C ASN A 82 -1.40 7.69 1.73
N THR A 83 -2.18 8.61 2.30
CA THR A 83 -3.65 8.54 2.21
C THR A 83 -4.12 8.60 0.76
N ALA A 84 -3.52 9.46 -0.07
CA ALA A 84 -3.86 9.55 -1.49
C ALA A 84 -3.53 8.24 -2.23
N ILE A 85 -2.34 7.67 -2.01
CA ILE A 85 -1.94 6.40 -2.63
C ILE A 85 -2.86 5.25 -2.18
N GLN A 86 -3.14 5.14 -0.87
CA GLN A 86 -4.03 4.12 -0.35
C GLN A 86 -5.46 4.25 -0.90
N SER A 87 -5.96 5.48 -1.10
CA SER A 87 -7.26 5.70 -1.74
C SER A 87 -7.29 5.22 -3.20
N VAL A 88 -6.21 5.46 -3.96
CA VAL A 88 -6.08 4.95 -5.33
C VAL A 88 -6.03 3.41 -5.34
N CYS A 89 -5.21 2.82 -4.47
CA CYS A 89 -5.15 1.36 -4.29
C CYS A 89 -6.52 0.78 -3.88
N LEU A 90 -7.23 1.44 -2.97
CA LEU A 90 -8.56 1.02 -2.53
C LEU A 90 -9.55 0.95 -3.70
N ILE A 91 -9.62 2.00 -4.53
CA ILE A 91 -10.46 2.02 -5.72
C ILE A 91 -10.07 0.90 -6.69
N ALA A 92 -8.76 0.71 -6.91
CA ALA A 92 -8.25 -0.35 -7.77
C ALA A 92 -8.63 -1.76 -7.27
N PHE A 93 -8.51 -2.02 -5.96
CA PHE A 93 -8.90 -3.31 -5.37
C PHE A 93 -10.41 -3.55 -5.39
N ILE A 94 -11.23 -2.51 -5.21
CA ILE A 94 -12.68 -2.62 -5.40
C ILE A 94 -13.01 -2.98 -6.85
N GLY A 95 -12.37 -2.31 -7.82
CA GLY A 95 -12.51 -2.66 -9.24
C GLY A 95 -12.09 -4.10 -9.53
N CYS A 96 -10.97 -4.55 -8.93
CA CYS A 96 -10.53 -5.94 -9.02
C CYS A 96 -11.55 -6.91 -8.42
N LEU A 97 -12.09 -6.61 -7.24
CA LEU A 97 -13.11 -7.45 -6.60
C LEU A 97 -14.34 -7.62 -7.50
N ILE A 98 -14.87 -6.53 -8.05
CA ILE A 98 -16.02 -6.55 -8.96
C ILE A 98 -15.71 -7.38 -10.22
N PHE A 99 -14.52 -7.18 -10.81
CA PHE A 99 -14.08 -7.91 -11.99
C PHE A 99 -13.96 -9.42 -11.71
N THR A 100 -13.38 -9.79 -10.57
CA THR A 100 -13.22 -11.19 -10.16
C THR A 100 -14.57 -11.88 -9.98
N LEU A 101 -15.52 -11.22 -9.30
CA LEU A 101 -16.84 -11.78 -9.05
C LEU A 101 -17.65 -11.95 -10.34
N THR A 102 -17.46 -11.04 -11.31
CA THR A 102 -18.18 -11.06 -12.59
C THR A 102 -17.60 -12.08 -13.58
N TYR A 103 -16.26 -12.10 -13.74
CA TYR A 103 -15.59 -12.85 -14.82
C TYR A 103 -14.92 -14.14 -14.35
N PHE A 104 -14.67 -14.30 -13.04
CA PHE A 104 -14.00 -15.48 -12.47
C PHE A 104 -14.72 -16.06 -11.23
N PRO A 105 -16.02 -16.39 -11.31
CA PRO A 105 -16.83 -16.79 -10.15
C PRO A 105 -16.32 -18.06 -9.43
N GLY A 106 -15.54 -18.91 -10.11
CA GLY A 106 -14.97 -20.13 -9.52
C GLY A 106 -13.72 -19.91 -8.65
N GLN A 107 -13.07 -18.74 -8.72
CA GLN A 107 -11.79 -18.48 -8.05
C GLN A 107 -11.99 -17.86 -6.66
N LYS A 108 -12.37 -18.65 -5.65
CA LYS A 108 -12.72 -18.14 -4.30
C LYS A 108 -11.58 -17.43 -3.56
N LEU A 109 -10.32 -17.74 -3.87
CA LEU A 109 -9.15 -17.13 -3.22
C LEU A 109 -8.93 -15.67 -3.64
N TRP A 110 -9.22 -15.33 -4.90
CA TRP A 110 -8.92 -13.98 -5.41
C TRP A 110 -9.81 -12.89 -4.80
N PRO A 111 -11.15 -13.08 -4.63
CA PRO A 111 -12.00 -12.15 -3.88
C PRO A 111 -11.53 -11.99 -2.44
N LEU A 112 -11.10 -13.08 -1.78
CA LEU A 112 -10.59 -13.01 -0.42
C LEU A 112 -9.35 -12.11 -0.33
N PHE A 113 -8.40 -12.26 -1.25
CA PHE A 113 -7.23 -11.37 -1.31
C PHE A 113 -7.63 -9.91 -1.55
N CYS A 114 -8.55 -9.63 -2.48
CA CYS A 114 -9.04 -8.27 -2.71
C CYS A 114 -9.68 -7.67 -1.44
N VAL A 115 -10.50 -8.44 -0.71
CA VAL A 115 -11.13 -8.00 0.54
C VAL A 115 -10.10 -7.70 1.63
N LEU A 116 -9.09 -8.56 1.78
CA LEU A 116 -8.00 -8.35 2.75
C LEU A 116 -7.22 -7.06 2.42
N TRP A 117 -6.90 -6.82 1.15
CA TRP A 117 -6.23 -5.61 0.71
C TRP A 117 -7.07 -4.35 0.89
N ILE A 118 -8.38 -4.42 0.61
CA ILE A 118 -9.34 -3.34 0.89
C ILE A 118 -9.32 -2.99 2.39
N GLY A 119 -9.44 -4.01 3.25
CA GLY A 119 -9.40 -3.83 4.71
C GLY A 119 -8.08 -3.19 5.16
N MET A 120 -6.95 -3.61 4.58
CA MET A 120 -5.64 -3.02 4.87
C MET A 120 -5.58 -1.54 4.46
N CYS A 121 -6.02 -1.19 3.25
CA CYS A 121 -6.05 0.21 2.78
C CYS A 121 -6.87 1.10 3.71
N ILE A 122 -8.08 0.65 4.10
CA ILE A 122 -8.96 1.37 5.04
C ILE A 122 -8.26 1.58 6.38
N THR A 123 -7.62 0.54 6.91
CA THR A 123 -6.93 0.59 8.20
C THR A 123 -5.76 1.58 8.17
N VAL A 124 -4.99 1.60 7.08
CA VAL A 124 -3.89 2.57 6.89
C VAL A 124 -4.44 3.99 6.80
N ILE A 125 -5.48 4.22 5.99
CA ILE A 125 -6.12 5.55 5.87
C ILE A 125 -6.62 6.04 7.24
N TYR A 126 -7.28 5.18 8.00
CA TYR A 126 -7.76 5.51 9.35
C TYR A 126 -6.60 5.86 10.30
N ARG A 127 -5.52 5.06 10.29
CA ARG A 127 -4.33 5.32 11.11
C ARG A 127 -3.70 6.68 10.78
N GLU A 128 -3.57 7.00 9.50
CA GLU A 128 -3.05 8.29 9.03
C GLU A 128 -3.96 9.46 9.42
N ALA A 129 -5.28 9.29 9.32
CA ALA A 129 -6.25 10.30 9.76
C ALA A 129 -6.16 10.57 11.26
N LYS A 130 -6.07 9.51 12.09
CA LYS A 130 -5.90 9.61 13.54
C LYS A 130 -4.60 10.33 13.90
N ARG A 131 -3.50 10.01 13.22
CA ARG A 131 -2.19 10.66 13.38
C ARG A 131 -2.23 12.16 13.09
N ARG A 132 -2.89 12.56 11.99
CA ARG A 132 -3.04 13.99 11.65
C ARG A 132 -3.80 14.77 12.73
N LYS A 133 -4.74 14.14 13.44
CA LYS A 133 -5.45 14.77 14.56
C LYS A 133 -4.49 15.04 15.73
N TYR A 134 -3.72 14.03 16.15
CA TYR A 134 -2.74 14.19 17.24
C TYR A 134 -1.66 15.24 16.94
N LEU A 135 -1.11 15.25 15.72
CA LEU A 135 -0.08 16.23 15.32
C LEU A 135 -0.60 17.67 15.19
N LYS A 136 -1.92 17.87 15.09
CA LYS A 136 -2.56 19.19 15.10
C LYS A 136 -2.83 19.66 16.53
N GLU A 137 -3.21 18.74 17.40
CA GLU A 137 -3.48 19.02 18.83
C GLU A 137 -2.19 19.35 19.59
N SER A 138 -1.06 18.71 19.27
CA SER A 138 0.25 18.97 19.90
C SER A 138 0.91 20.31 19.51
N ARG A 139 0.23 21.16 18.73
CA ARG A 139 0.68 22.52 18.38
C ARG A 139 0.04 23.61 19.23
N PHE A 140 -0.88 23.23 20.13
CA PHE A 140 -1.49 24.08 21.15
C PHE A 140 -1.00 23.64 22.52
#